data_AF-A0ABD1WB93-F1
#
_entry.id   AF-A0ABD1WB93-F1
#
_cell.length_a   1.000
_cell.length_b   1.000
_cell.length_c   1.000
_cell.angle_alpha   90.00
_cell.angle_beta   90.00
_cell.angle_gamma   90.00
#
_symmetry.space_group_name_H-M   'P 1'
#
loop_
_entity.id
_entity.type
_entity.pdbx_description
1 polymer ?
#
loop_
_entity_poly.entity_id
_entity_poly.type
_entity_poly.pdbx_seq_one_letter_code
_entity_poly.pdbx_strand_id
1 'polypeptide(L)'
;MNPQYAEGLRKLCANYSKDSSLAAFNDAITPGKFDNMYYVNLHRGLGLLASDQAMASDPRTKPFVDLYAANQTAFFDAFSRVMEKVSVFNVKTGNQGEVRRRCDATNGNSANAVPNH
;
A
#
# COMPACT_ATOMS: atom_id res chain seq x y z
N MET A 1 -1.40 16.37 10.69
CA MET A 1 -0.45 15.34 11.15
C MET A 1 -0.16 15.57 12.63
N ASN A 2 -0.05 14.50 13.40
CA ASN A 2 0.31 14.54 14.82
C ASN A 2 1.70 15.19 15.01
N PRO A 3 1.88 16.18 15.91
CA PRO A 3 3.15 16.88 16.06
C PRO A 3 4.33 15.99 16.48
N GLN A 4 4.14 15.04 17.39
CA GLN A 4 5.21 14.15 17.85
C GLN A 4 5.64 13.19 16.73
N TYR A 5 4.66 12.67 15.98
CA TYR A 5 4.94 11.83 14.82
C TYR A 5 5.69 12.61 13.73
N ALA A 6 5.29 13.85 13.46
CA ALA A 6 5.97 14.73 12.51
C ALA A 6 7.43 15.00 12.92
N GLU A 7 7.70 15.20 14.22
CA GLU A 7 9.07 15.36 14.72
C GLU A 7 9.90 14.10 14.51
N GLY A 8 9.34 12.92 14.79
CA GLY A 8 9.99 11.63 14.54
C GLY A 8 10.34 11.45 13.06
N LEU A 9 9.39 11.73 12.16
CA LEU A 9 9.61 11.66 10.71
C LEU A 9 10.66 12.67 10.23
N ARG A 10 10.67 13.89 10.78
CA ARG A 10 11.73 14.89 10.45
C ARG A 10 13.12 14.39 10.83
N LYS A 11 13.27 13.70 11.97
CA LYS A 11 14.56 13.12 12.38
C LYS A 11 14.95 11.96 11.47
N LEU A 12 14.01 11.06 11.18
CA LEU A 12 14.23 9.93 10.27
C LEU A 12 14.66 10.40 8.87
N CYS A 13 13.97 11.41 8.34
CA CYS A 13 14.23 11.93 7.01
C CYS A 13 15.35 12.98 6.96
N ALA A 14 16.12 13.23 8.03
CA ALA A 14 17.10 14.31 8.07
C ALA A 14 18.16 14.22 6.94
N ASN A 15 18.49 13.01 6.50
CA ASN A 15 19.48 12.74 5.45
C ASN A 15 18.88 12.20 4.13
N TYR A 16 17.61 12.50 3.84
CA TYR A 16 16.90 11.97 2.67
C TYR A 16 17.58 12.24 1.31
N SER A 17 18.43 13.27 1.21
CA SER A 17 19.19 13.57 0.00
C SER A 17 20.48 12.75 -0.16
N LYS A 18 20.93 12.07 0.90
CA LYS A 18 22.19 11.31 0.93
C LYS A 18 21.98 9.81 1.12
N ASP A 19 20.83 9.41 1.67
CA ASP A 19 20.50 8.02 1.94
C ASP A 19 19.18 7.64 1.26
N SER A 20 19.29 6.87 0.18
CA SER A 20 18.15 6.34 -0.58
C SER A 20 17.50 5.11 0.05
N SER A 21 18.08 4.57 1.13
CA SER A 21 17.55 3.40 1.83
C SER A 21 16.55 3.74 2.94
N LEU A 22 16.39 5.03 3.26
CA LEU A 22 15.47 5.49 4.29
C LEU A 22 14.04 5.08 3.98
N ALA A 23 13.41 4.43 4.95
CA ALA A 23 12.02 4.01 4.89
C ALA A 23 11.33 4.24 6.25
N ALA A 24 10.04 4.51 6.20
CA ALA A 24 9.15 4.55 7.35
C ALA A 24 8.03 3.54 7.15
N PHE A 25 7.50 3.00 8.24
CA PHE A 25 6.32 2.13 8.16
C PHE A 25 5.07 2.97 7.91
N ASN A 26 4.23 2.53 6.96
CA ASN A 26 2.91 3.13 6.70
C ASN A 26 1.96 2.98 7.90
N ASP A 27 2.17 1.95 8.73
CA ASP A 27 1.55 1.77 10.04
C ASP A 27 2.63 1.88 11.13
N ALA A 28 2.60 2.98 11.87
CA ALA A 28 3.57 3.27 12.92
C ALA A 28 3.35 2.47 14.21
N ILE A 29 2.20 1.83 14.40
CA ILE A 29 1.81 1.16 15.65
C ILE A 29 1.98 -0.35 15.55
N THR A 30 1.57 -0.95 14.44
CA THR A 30 1.66 -2.41 14.22
C THR A 30 2.42 -2.74 12.92
N PRO A 31 3.68 -2.30 12.78
CA PRO A 31 4.46 -2.55 11.59
C PRO A 31 4.62 -4.07 11.35
N GLY A 32 4.11 -4.54 10.22
CA GLY A 32 4.16 -5.96 9.82
C GLY A 32 2.89 -6.77 10.10
N LYS A 33 1.86 -6.17 10.71
CA LYS A 33 0.55 -6.81 10.86
C LYS A 33 -0.45 -6.21 9.89
N PHE A 34 -1.20 -7.07 9.21
CA PHE A 34 -2.33 -6.65 8.40
C PHE A 34 -3.58 -6.60 9.29
N ASP A 35 -3.93 -5.41 9.77
CA ASP A 35 -5.08 -5.18 10.64
C ASP A 35 -5.68 -3.78 10.43
N ASN A 36 -6.70 -3.42 11.21
CA ASN A 36 -7.36 -2.13 11.07
C ASN A 36 -6.65 -0.98 11.81
N MET A 37 -5.50 -1.21 12.44
CA MET A 37 -4.74 -0.16 13.11
C MET A 37 -4.34 0.94 12.15
N TYR A 38 -4.15 0.62 10.86
CA TYR A 38 -3.99 1.60 9.79
C TYR A 38 -5.08 2.69 9.83
N TYR A 39 -6.37 2.32 9.94
CA TYR A 39 -7.48 3.29 10.01
C TYR A 39 -7.56 3.99 11.37
N VAL A 40 -7.31 3.27 12.46
CA VAL A 40 -7.25 3.84 13.82
C VAL A 40 -6.19 4.95 13.90
N ASN A 41 -5.05 4.75 13.25
CA ASN A 41 -3.94 5.71 13.20
C ASN A 41 -4.31 7.00 12.47
N LEU A 42 -5.19 6.96 11.47
CA LEU A 42 -5.60 8.17 10.75
C LEU A 42 -6.37 9.14 11.65
N HIS A 43 -7.17 8.65 12.60
CA HIS A 43 -7.82 9.49 13.62
C HIS A 43 -6.83 10.14 14.58
N ARG A 44 -5.68 9.50 14.81
CA ARG A 44 -4.61 10.00 15.67
C ARG A 44 -3.67 10.97 14.95
N GLY A 45 -3.91 11.23 13.66
CA GLY A 45 -3.04 12.07 12.82
C GLY A 45 -1.73 11.38 12.45
N LEU A 46 -1.69 10.04 12.47
CA LEU A 46 -0.51 9.20 12.25
C LEU A 46 -0.44 8.63 10.82
N GLY A 47 -1.20 9.16 9.87
CA GLY A 47 -1.06 8.80 8.46
C GLY A 47 0.28 9.29 7.90
N LEU A 48 1.07 8.39 7.32
CA LEU A 48 2.38 8.73 6.76
C LEU A 48 2.27 9.54 5.47
N LEU A 49 1.39 9.12 4.56
CA LEU A 49 1.20 9.80 3.28
C LEU A 49 0.07 10.82 3.37
N ALA A 50 0.19 11.90 2.60
CA ALA A 50 -0.86 12.92 2.51
C ALA A 50 -2.19 12.33 2.01
N SER A 51 -2.14 11.34 1.11
CA SER A 51 -3.32 10.61 0.62
C SER A 51 -4.07 9.89 1.73
N ASP A 52 -3.35 9.27 2.68
CA ASP A 52 -3.94 8.52 3.77
C ASP A 52 -4.67 9.46 4.73
N GLN A 53 -4.02 10.56 5.11
CA GLN A 53 -4.62 11.53 6.02
C GLN A 53 -5.79 12.28 5.35
N ALA A 54 -5.72 12.53 4.05
CA ALA A 54 -6.81 13.14 3.28
C ALA A 54 -8.06 12.24 3.27
N MET A 55 -7.90 10.91 3.21
CA MET A 55 -9.00 9.96 3.27
C MET A 55 -9.80 10.09 4.59
N ALA A 56 -9.15 10.41 5.70
CA ALA A 56 -9.81 10.59 6.99
C ALA A 56 -10.50 11.96 7.15
N SER A 57 -10.14 12.96 6.34
CA SER A 57 -10.73 14.30 6.39
C SER A 57 -11.75 14.57 5.27
N ASP A 58 -11.67 13.87 4.15
CA ASP A 58 -12.61 14.04 3.04
C ASP A 58 -14.00 13.47 3.42
N PRO A 59 -15.09 14.26 3.33
CA PRO A 59 -16.43 13.83 3.71
C PRO A 59 -16.93 12.57 2.99
N ARG A 60 -16.43 12.31 1.77
CA ARG A 60 -16.82 11.15 0.95
C ARG A 60 -16.23 9.85 1.47
N THR A 61 -15.05 9.90 2.08
CA THR A 61 -14.30 8.72 2.52
C THR A 61 -14.30 8.55 4.04
N LYS A 62 -14.46 9.65 4.79
CA LYS A 62 -14.46 9.65 6.25
C LYS A 62 -15.40 8.61 6.88
N PRO A 63 -16.66 8.42 6.42
CA PRO A 63 -17.54 7.41 7.01
C PRO A 63 -16.98 5.97 6.93
N PHE A 64 -16.24 5.65 5.87
CA PHE A 64 -15.59 4.34 5.72
C PHE A 64 -14.37 4.20 6.61
N VAL A 65 -13.58 5.28 6.75
CA VAL A 65 -12.45 5.31 7.71
C VAL A 65 -12.95 5.07 9.12
N ASP A 66 -14.01 5.78 9.53
CA ASP A 66 -14.64 5.64 10.84
C ASP A 66 -15.13 4.19 11.07
N LEU A 67 -15.81 3.60 10.06
CA LEU A 67 -16.28 2.21 10.11
C LEU A 67 -15.13 1.22 10.28
N TYR A 68 -14.09 1.32 9.45
CA TYR A 68 -12.98 0.37 9.45
C TYR A 68 -12.10 0.50 10.69
N ALA A 69 -11.92 1.71 11.23
CA ALA A 69 -11.25 1.93 12.50
C ALA A 69 -12.01 1.28 13.68
N ALA A 70 -13.36 1.33 13.66
CA ALA A 70 -14.19 0.74 14.71
C ALA A 70 -14.39 -0.77 14.57
N ASN A 71 -14.30 -1.33 13.36
CA ASN A 71 -14.65 -2.72 13.07
C ASN A 71 -13.67 -3.36 12.07
N GLN A 72 -12.75 -4.17 12.59
CA GLN A 72 -11.78 -4.90 11.77
C GLN A 72 -12.43 -5.93 10.83
N THR A 73 -13.52 -6.58 11.25
CA THR A 73 -14.23 -7.53 10.39
C THR A 73 -14.81 -6.81 9.17
N ALA A 74 -15.43 -5.64 9.36
CA ALA A 74 -15.94 -4.83 8.24
C ALA A 74 -14.82 -4.40 7.29
N PHE A 75 -13.63 -4.07 7.81
CA PHE A 75 -12.45 -3.79 6.99
C PHE A 75 -12.05 -5.00 6.16
N PHE A 76 -11.87 -6.18 6.78
CA PHE A 76 -11.43 -7.38 6.06
C PHE A 76 -12.46 -7.87 5.04
N ASP A 77 -13.76 -7.77 5.35
CA ASP A 77 -14.83 -8.09 4.41
C ASP A 77 -14.82 -7.16 3.19
N ALA A 78 -14.62 -5.86 3.39
CA ALA A 78 -14.51 -4.91 2.29
C ALA A 78 -13.21 -5.13 1.49
N PHE A 79 -12.09 -5.37 2.18
CA PHE A 79 -10.78 -5.57 1.57
C PHE A 79 -10.78 -6.79 0.64
N SER A 80 -11.27 -7.94 1.10
CA SER A 80 -11.35 -9.16 0.29
C SER A 80 -12.17 -8.95 -0.99
N ARG A 81 -13.36 -8.38 -0.87
CA ARG A 81 -14.24 -8.09 -2.02
C ARG A 81 -13.60 -7.13 -3.02
N VAL A 82 -12.90 -6.10 -2.56
CA VAL A 82 -12.23 -5.14 -3.46
C VAL A 82 -11.03 -5.79 -4.15
N MET A 83 -10.26 -6.62 -3.45
CA MET A 83 -9.13 -7.34 -4.07
C MET A 83 -9.60 -8.35 -5.13
N GLU A 84 -10.73 -9.02 -4.92
CA GLU A 84 -11.38 -9.84 -5.95
C GLU A 84 -11.83 -9.01 -7.16
N LYS A 85 -12.45 -7.84 -6.92
CA LYS A 85 -12.90 -6.97 -8.00
C LYS A 85 -11.72 -6.43 -8.83
N VAL A 86 -10.61 -6.08 -8.20
CA VAL A 86 -9.42 -5.56 -8.88
C VAL A 86 -8.65 -6.66 -9.60
N SER A 87 -8.67 -7.90 -9.10
CA SER A 87 -7.94 -9.02 -9.70
C SER A 87 -8.43 -9.39 -11.11
N VAL A 88 -9.68 -9.06 -11.44
CA VAL A 88 -10.30 -9.31 -12.75
C VAL A 88 -10.33 -8.08 -13.66
N PHE A 89 -9.77 -6.94 -13.21
CA PHE A 89 -9.79 -5.71 -13.98
C PHE A 89 -8.77 -5.77 -15.13
N ASN A 90 -9.24 -5.61 -16.37
CA ASN A 90 -8.42 -5.60 -17.59
C ASN A 90 -7.47 -6.81 -17.72
N VAL A 91 -7.91 -7.98 -17.25
CA VAL A 91 -7.14 -9.22 -17.40
C VAL A 91 -7.13 -9.69 -18.85
N LYS A 92 -6.00 -10.25 -19.27
CA LYS A 92 -5.87 -10.90 -20.57
C LYS A 92 -6.39 -12.33 -20.46
N THR A 93 -7.27 -12.73 -21.37
CA THR A 93 -7.92 -14.06 -21.38
C THR A 93 -7.81 -14.73 -22.74
N GLY A 94 -7.99 -16.06 -22.79
CA GLY A 94 -7.86 -16.84 -24.01
C GLY A 94 -6.49 -16.66 -24.65
N ASN A 95 -6.46 -16.22 -25.92
CA ASN A 95 -5.23 -16.01 -26.68
C ASN A 95 -4.66 -14.57 -26.54
N GLN A 96 -5.19 -13.76 -25.61
CA GLN A 96 -4.63 -12.44 -25.33
C GLN A 96 -3.39 -12.60 -24.45
N GLY A 97 -2.20 -12.30 -24.96
CA GLY A 97 -0.94 -12.40 -24.21
C GLY A 97 -0.28 -13.78 -24.25
N GLU A 98 0.49 -14.10 -23.21
CA GLU A 98 1.26 -15.36 -23.11
C GLU A 98 1.42 -15.79 -21.65
N VAL A 99 1.62 -17.09 -21.42
CA VAL A 99 2.16 -17.59 -20.15
C VAL A 99 3.68 -17.48 -20.22
N ARG A 100 4.25 -16.58 -19.42
CA ARG A 100 5.69 -16.31 -19.44
C ARG A 100 6.49 -17.43 -18.78
N ARG A 101 7.61 -17.80 -19.39
CA ARG A 101 8.59 -18.73 -18.81
C ARG A 101 9.40 -18.09 -17.68
N ARG A 102 9.64 -16.78 -17.79
CA ARG A 102 10.18 -15.95 -16.71
C ARG A 102 9.35 -14.67 -16.57
N CYS A 103 9.03 -14.27 -15.35
CA CYS A 103 8.17 -13.10 -15.13
C CYS A 103 8.78 -11.78 -15.64
N ASP A 104 10.12 -11.71 -15.70
CA ASP A 104 10.93 -10.55 -16.07
C ASP A 104 11.12 -10.37 -17.60
N ALA A 105 10.70 -11.34 -18.42
CA ALA A 105 10.92 -11.31 -19.87
C ALA A 105 9.72 -11.84 -20.65
N THR A 106 9.51 -11.31 -21.86
CA THR A 106 8.59 -11.91 -22.83
C THR A 106 9.24 -13.10 -23.52
N ASN A 107 8.48 -14.15 -23.83
CA ASN A 107 9.04 -15.39 -24.38
C ASN A 107 9.75 -15.19 -25.75
N GLY A 108 9.35 -14.16 -26.52
CA GLY A 108 9.90 -13.86 -27.85
C GLY A 108 11.23 -13.09 -27.88
N ASN A 109 11.77 -12.67 -26.72
CA ASN A 109 12.99 -11.87 -26.67
C ASN A 109 14.24 -12.75 -26.52
N SER A 110 14.53 -13.56 -27.53
CA SER A 110 15.72 -14.44 -27.57
C SER A 110 17.05 -13.67 -27.73
N ALA A 111 17.02 -12.34 -27.89
CA ALA A 111 18.23 -11.53 -28.03
C ALA A 111 18.97 -11.26 -26.70
N ASN A 112 18.35 -11.55 -25.55
CA ASN A 112 18.97 -11.40 -24.22
C ASN A 112 18.69 -12.62 -23.34
N ALA A 113 18.82 -13.83 -23.89
CA ALA A 113 18.95 -15.02 -23.07
C ALA A 113 20.25 -14.91 -22.27
N VAL A 114 20.18 -14.29 -21.09
CA VAL A 114 21.23 -14.35 -20.07
C VAL A 114 21.46 -15.85 -19.81
N PRO A 115 22.69 -16.37 -19.99
CA PRO A 115 22.99 -17.77 -19.71
C PRO A 115 22.56 -18.09 -18.27
N ASN A 116 21.90 -19.23 -18.09
CA ASN A 116 21.57 -19.73 -16.76
C ASN A 116 22.87 -19.81 -15.94
N HIS A 117 22.88 -19.15 -14.78
CA HIS A 117 23.84 -19.44 -13.72
C HIS A 117 23.50 -20.77 -13.05
#